data_AF-A0A285ZZQ6-F1
#
_entry.id   AF-A0A285ZZQ6-F1
#
_cell.length_a   1.000
_cell.length_b   1.000
_cell.length_c   1.000
_cell.angle_alpha   90.00
_cell.angle_beta   90.00
_cell.angle_gamma   90.00
#
_symmetry.space_group_name_H-M   'P 1'
#
loop_
_entity.id
_entity.type
_entity.pdbx_description
1 polymer ?
#
loop_
_entity_poly.entity_id
_entity_poly.type
_entity_poly.pdbx_seq_one_letter_code
_entity_poly.pdbx_strand_id
1 'polypeptide(L)'
;MKRNKILFGLAALVIAFGLIFTASAFKSKTSTKSFTYWQYEPGTMTGIRDASNYTPIAEPVEQPCESGEDLPCVLRVDESIDDEGKLDAYLNNLTTFPSDQDIVDHAIYKKLQD
;
A
#
# COMPACT_ATOMS: atom_id res chain seq x y z
N MET A 1 29.66 -20.10 66.16
CA MET A 1 28.73 -19.93 65.03
C MET A 1 29.32 -18.96 64.01
N LYS A 2 29.66 -19.42 62.80
CA LYS A 2 30.08 -18.56 61.69
C LYS A 2 29.54 -19.10 60.36
N ARG A 3 29.01 -18.17 59.58
CA ARG A 3 28.72 -18.17 58.13
C ARG A 3 27.43 -18.86 57.67
N ASN A 4 26.51 -18.02 57.19
CA ASN A 4 25.86 -18.16 55.88
C ASN A 4 25.34 -16.79 55.42
N LYS A 5 26.28 -15.87 55.14
CA LYS A 5 26.04 -14.54 54.55
C LYS A 5 26.26 -14.58 53.01
N ILE A 6 25.84 -15.65 52.34
CA ILE A 6 26.07 -15.85 50.89
C ILE A 6 24.75 -15.97 50.11
N LEU A 7 23.60 -16.17 50.78
CA LEU A 7 22.32 -16.33 50.08
C LEU A 7 21.66 -15.03 49.60
N PHE A 8 22.05 -13.86 50.11
CA PHE A 8 21.38 -12.60 49.75
C PHE A 8 22.01 -11.89 48.52
N GLY A 9 23.22 -12.26 48.09
CA GLY A 9 23.86 -11.66 46.92
C GLY A 9 23.37 -12.23 45.59
N LEU A 10 22.84 -13.45 45.59
CA LEU A 10 22.49 -14.19 44.36
C LEU A 10 21.09 -13.85 43.83
N ALA A 11 20.18 -13.42 44.71
CA ALA A 11 18.82 -13.00 44.33
C ALA A 11 18.78 -11.67 43.57
N ALA A 12 19.74 -10.77 43.83
CA ALA A 12 19.84 -9.49 43.13
C ALA A 12 20.31 -9.64 41.66
N LEU A 13 21.10 -10.67 41.36
CA LEU A 13 21.59 -10.92 39.99
C LEU A 13 20.46 -11.35 39.05
N VAL A 14 19.51 -12.17 39.53
CA VAL A 14 18.41 -12.69 38.70
C VAL A 14 17.39 -11.60 38.32
N ILE A 15 17.19 -10.61 39.20
CA ILE A 15 16.31 -9.46 38.92
C ILE A 15 16.95 -8.52 37.88
N ALA A 16 18.28 -8.37 37.90
CA ALA A 16 19.00 -7.56 36.92
C ALA A 16 19.01 -8.17 35.49
N PHE A 17 18.97 -9.50 35.37
CA PHE A 17 18.85 -10.18 34.07
C PHE A 17 17.40 -10.45 33.63
N GLY A 18 16.40 -10.35 34.52
CA GLY A 18 15.00 -10.61 34.22
C GLY A 18 14.25 -9.45 33.54
N LEU A 19 14.81 -8.23 33.56
CA LEU A 19 14.15 -7.03 33.02
C LEU A 19 14.55 -6.69 31.57
N ILE A 20 15.38 -7.50 30.91
CA ILE A 20 15.88 -7.21 29.56
C ILE A 20 14.95 -7.77 28.46
N PHE A 21 13.85 -8.44 28.81
CA PHE A 21 12.95 -9.08 27.82
C PHE A 21 11.65 -8.33 27.51
N THR A 22 11.46 -7.08 27.96
CA THR A 22 10.18 -6.36 27.73
C THR A 22 10.23 -5.26 26.66
N ALA A 23 11.35 -5.05 25.98
CA ALA A 23 11.45 -4.17 24.81
C ALA A 23 11.99 -5.00 23.64
N SER A 24 11.31 -5.24 22.50
CA SER A 24 10.21 -4.54 21.87
C SER A 24 9.50 -5.53 20.93
N ALA A 25 8.44 -6.19 21.40
CA ALA A 25 7.59 -7.05 20.54
C ALA A 25 6.44 -6.27 19.89
N PHE A 26 6.41 -4.95 20.01
CA PHE A 26 5.63 -4.07 19.15
C PHE A 26 6.55 -3.49 18.09
N LYS A 27 7.13 -4.34 17.24
CA LYS A 27 7.19 -3.89 15.84
C LYS A 27 5.74 -3.79 15.45
N SER A 28 5.19 -2.57 15.58
CA SER A 28 4.04 -2.16 14.81
C SER A 28 4.28 -2.75 13.43
N LYS A 29 3.55 -3.82 13.09
CA LYS A 29 3.14 -3.99 11.71
C LYS A 29 2.26 -2.77 11.49
N THR A 30 2.90 -1.62 11.28
CA THR A 30 2.37 -0.63 10.38
C THR A 30 2.13 -1.49 9.17
N SER A 31 0.89 -1.90 8.95
CA SER A 31 0.45 -2.33 7.63
C SER A 31 0.77 -1.12 6.78
N THR A 32 2.01 -1.01 6.34
CA THR A 32 2.37 -0.27 5.15
C THR A 32 1.48 -0.97 4.14
N LYS A 33 0.33 -0.36 3.85
CA LYS A 33 -0.54 -0.85 2.81
C LYS A 33 0.35 -0.82 1.58
N SER A 34 0.79 -1.98 1.14
CA SER A 34 1.49 -2.10 -0.12
C SER A 34 0.47 -1.78 -1.19
N PHE A 35 0.89 -1.02 -2.17
CA PHE A 35 0.03 -0.64 -3.30
C PHE A 35 0.74 -1.01 -4.59
N THR A 36 -0.05 -1.35 -5.60
CA THR A 36 0.39 -1.42 -6.98
C THR A 36 -0.08 -0.17 -7.71
N TYR A 37 0.70 0.29 -8.68
CA TYR A 37 0.40 1.47 -9.46
C TYR A 37 0.26 1.10 -10.93
N TRP A 38 -0.78 1.64 -11.56
CA TRP A 38 -1.11 1.37 -12.95
C TRP A 38 -1.29 2.68 -13.70
N GLN A 39 -0.56 2.86 -14.78
CA GLN A 39 -0.59 4.05 -15.61
C GLN A 39 -1.50 3.83 -16.81
N TYR A 40 -2.51 4.69 -16.96
CA TYR A 40 -3.39 4.70 -18.13
C TYR A 40 -2.71 5.38 -19.32
N GLU A 41 -2.51 4.64 -20.41
CA GLU A 41 -1.82 5.17 -21.59
C GLU A 41 -2.76 5.96 -22.54
N PRO A 42 -3.96 5.47 -22.90
CA PRO A 42 -4.79 6.16 -23.88
C PRO A 42 -5.31 7.52 -23.42
N GLY A 43 -5.61 8.41 -24.37
CA GLY A 43 -6.19 9.73 -24.15
C GLY A 43 -7.72 9.78 -24.29
N THR A 44 -8.44 8.69 -23.97
CA THR A 44 -9.90 8.62 -24.23
C THR A 44 -10.69 7.94 -23.12
N MET A 45 -11.95 8.32 -22.91
CA MET A 45 -12.82 7.69 -21.90
C MET A 45 -13.21 6.23 -22.23
N THR A 46 -13.34 5.89 -23.51
CA THR A 46 -13.93 4.61 -23.96
C THR A 46 -13.14 3.37 -23.52
N GLY A 47 -11.85 3.52 -23.20
CA GLY A 47 -10.96 2.41 -22.83
C GLY A 47 -10.63 2.33 -21.34
N ILE A 48 -11.25 3.14 -20.48
CA ILE A 48 -10.88 3.25 -19.06
C ILE A 48 -11.12 1.95 -18.27
N ARG A 49 -12.05 1.09 -18.70
CA ARG A 49 -12.29 -0.21 -18.05
C ARG A 49 -11.47 -1.36 -18.60
N ASP A 50 -10.76 -1.13 -19.68
CA ASP A 50 -9.94 -2.15 -20.31
C ASP A 50 -8.54 -2.11 -19.70
N ALA A 51 -8.21 -3.14 -18.92
CA ALA A 51 -6.94 -3.25 -18.23
C ALA A 51 -5.74 -3.28 -19.18
N SER A 52 -5.90 -3.67 -20.45
CA SER A 52 -4.81 -3.66 -21.43
C SER A 52 -4.32 -2.25 -21.78
N ASN A 53 -5.11 -1.23 -21.46
CA ASN A 53 -4.74 0.18 -21.58
C ASN A 53 -3.91 0.70 -20.40
N TYR A 54 -3.57 -0.17 -19.44
CA TYR A 54 -2.81 0.16 -18.26
C TYR A 54 -1.48 -0.57 -18.22
N THR A 55 -0.42 0.18 -17.94
CA THR A 55 0.93 -0.35 -17.75
C THR A 55 1.30 -0.29 -16.26
N PRO A 56 1.80 -1.39 -15.67
CA PRO A 56 2.23 -1.38 -14.27
C PRO A 56 3.49 -0.54 -14.12
N ILE A 57 3.51 0.34 -13.11
CA ILE A 57 4.65 1.20 -12.80
C ILE A 57 5.15 0.95 -11.37
N ALA A 58 6.46 1.09 -11.17
CA ALA A 58 7.08 0.85 -9.86
C ALA A 58 6.75 1.95 -8.84
N GLU A 59 6.64 3.20 -9.30
CA GLU A 59 6.37 4.36 -8.47
C GLU A 59 5.39 5.31 -9.18
N PRO A 60 4.49 5.97 -8.45
CA PRO A 60 3.55 6.90 -9.03
C PRO A 60 4.26 8.18 -9.45
N VAL A 61 4.44 8.37 -10.75
CA VAL A 61 5.01 9.58 -11.33
C VAL A 61 3.89 10.49 -11.83
N GLU A 62 4.03 11.79 -11.55
CA GLU A 62 3.09 12.81 -12.04
C GLU A 62 3.29 13.07 -13.55
N GLN A 63 4.48 12.81 -14.10
CA GLN A 63 4.71 12.91 -15.54
C GLN A 63 4.47 11.55 -16.21
N PRO A 64 3.74 11.44 -17.34
CA PRO A 64 3.27 12.48 -18.26
C PRO A 64 1.82 12.95 -17.99
N CYS A 65 1.31 12.80 -16.77
CA CYS A 65 -0.04 13.25 -16.41
C CYS A 65 -0.08 14.77 -16.42
N GLU A 66 -0.48 15.37 -17.54
CA GLU A 66 -0.74 16.81 -17.60
C GLU A 66 -1.80 17.19 -16.56
N SER A 67 -1.81 18.45 -16.10
CA SER A 67 -2.75 18.94 -15.06
C SER A 67 -4.19 19.06 -15.58
N GLY A 68 -4.80 17.94 -15.96
CA GLY A 68 -6.20 17.80 -16.36
C GLY A 68 -7.01 16.98 -15.38
N GLU A 69 -8.32 16.95 -15.60
CA GLU A 69 -9.27 16.23 -14.71
C GLU A 69 -10.17 15.24 -15.47
N ASP A 70 -9.99 15.11 -16.78
CA ASP A 70 -10.92 14.39 -17.66
C ASP A 70 -10.68 12.87 -17.67
N LEU A 71 -9.42 12.43 -17.52
CA LEU A 71 -9.01 11.03 -17.64
C LEU A 71 -8.18 10.58 -16.44
N PRO A 72 -8.26 9.28 -16.05
CA PRO A 72 -7.31 8.73 -15.11
C PRO A 72 -5.93 8.73 -15.75
N CYS A 73 -4.88 9.00 -14.97
CA CYS A 73 -3.52 8.84 -15.42
C CYS A 73 -2.80 7.76 -14.61
N VAL A 74 -2.86 7.83 -13.28
CA VAL A 74 -2.28 6.79 -12.41
C VAL A 74 -3.32 6.32 -11.40
N LEU A 75 -3.57 5.01 -11.39
CA LEU A 75 -4.39 4.36 -10.38
C LEU A 75 -3.50 3.82 -9.27
N ARG A 76 -3.92 4.02 -8.03
CA ARG A 76 -3.37 3.33 -6.86
C ARG A 76 -4.35 2.27 -6.41
N VAL A 77 -3.93 1.02 -6.49
CA VAL A 77 -4.75 -0.14 -6.13
C VAL A 77 -4.04 -0.98 -5.06
N ASP A 78 -4.78 -1.90 -4.46
CA ASP A 78 -4.24 -2.84 -3.48
C ASP A 78 -3.14 -3.71 -4.10
N GLU A 79 -2.12 -4.11 -3.32
CA GLU A 79 -1.03 -4.96 -3.78
C GLU A 79 -1.48 -6.29 -4.39
N SER A 80 -2.67 -6.78 -4.01
CA SER A 80 -3.22 -8.01 -4.57
C SER A 80 -3.60 -7.89 -6.05
N ILE A 81 -3.74 -6.67 -6.57
CA ILE A 81 -4.04 -6.35 -7.98
C ILE A 81 -2.70 -6.10 -8.69
N ASP A 82 -1.95 -7.20 -8.90
CA ASP A 82 -0.59 -7.26 -9.43
C ASP A 82 -0.51 -7.80 -10.87
N ASP A 83 -1.64 -8.10 -11.50
CA ASP A 83 -1.74 -8.53 -12.89
C ASP A 83 -2.94 -7.91 -13.62
N GLU A 84 -2.89 -7.94 -14.94
CA GLU A 84 -3.90 -7.34 -15.83
C GLU A 84 -5.30 -7.94 -15.60
N GLY A 85 -5.40 -9.26 -15.39
CA GLY A 85 -6.70 -9.91 -15.20
C GLY A 85 -7.38 -9.50 -13.89
N LYS A 86 -6.60 -9.28 -12.83
CA LYS A 86 -7.11 -8.73 -11.57
C LYS A 86 -7.48 -7.26 -11.69
N LEU A 87 -6.70 -6.49 -12.45
CA LEU A 87 -7.04 -5.09 -12.72
C LEU A 87 -8.35 -5.00 -13.51
N ASP A 88 -8.53 -5.85 -14.53
CA ASP A 88 -9.75 -5.90 -15.33
C ASP A 88 -10.98 -6.20 -14.46
N ALA A 89 -10.88 -7.21 -13.60
CA ALA A 89 -11.93 -7.53 -12.65
C ALA A 89 -12.22 -6.39 -11.66
N TYR A 90 -11.19 -5.64 -11.26
CA TYR A 90 -11.32 -4.49 -10.37
C TYR A 90 -12.02 -3.30 -11.05
N LEU A 91 -11.58 -2.94 -12.25
CA LEU A 91 -12.14 -1.85 -13.05
C LEU A 91 -13.59 -2.14 -13.48
N ASN A 92 -13.93 -3.39 -13.75
CA ASN A 92 -15.28 -3.81 -14.16
C ASN A 92 -16.22 -4.13 -12.97
N ASN A 93 -15.75 -3.96 -11.73
CA ASN A 93 -16.60 -4.14 -10.56
C ASN A 93 -17.57 -2.95 -10.40
N LEU A 94 -18.81 -3.11 -10.86
CA LEU A 94 -19.86 -2.09 -10.79
C LEU A 94 -20.33 -1.74 -9.36
N THR A 95 -19.95 -2.53 -8.35
CA THR A 95 -20.19 -2.16 -6.94
C THR A 95 -19.14 -1.18 -6.43
N THR A 96 -17.93 -1.22 -6.98
CA THR A 96 -16.84 -0.29 -6.68
C THR A 96 -16.89 0.94 -7.58
N PHE A 97 -17.10 0.72 -8.89
CA PHE A 97 -17.12 1.75 -9.93
C PHE A 97 -18.41 1.68 -10.74
N PRO A 98 -19.52 2.24 -10.22
CA PRO A 98 -20.80 2.30 -10.94
C PRO A 98 -20.72 2.99 -12.32
N SER A 99 -19.79 3.93 -12.48
CA SER A 99 -19.55 4.72 -13.69
C SER A 99 -18.06 4.87 -13.98
N ASP A 100 -17.71 5.26 -15.21
CA ASP A 100 -16.31 5.46 -15.61
C ASP A 100 -15.69 6.67 -14.88
N GLN A 101 -16.53 7.64 -14.50
CA GLN A 101 -16.11 8.79 -13.70
C GLN A 101 -15.59 8.37 -12.32
N ASP A 102 -16.13 7.31 -11.74
CA ASP A 102 -15.65 6.80 -10.44
C ASP A 102 -14.19 6.30 -10.55
N ILE A 103 -13.79 5.79 -11.72
CA ILE A 103 -12.41 5.36 -11.99
C ILE A 103 -11.51 6.58 -12.17
N VAL A 104 -11.97 7.61 -12.87
CA VAL A 104 -11.29 8.91 -12.98
C VAL A 104 -11.06 9.50 -11.59
N ASP A 105 -12.07 9.50 -10.73
CA ASP A 105 -12.02 10.09 -9.38
C ASP A 105 -11.19 9.27 -8.39
N HIS A 106 -11.02 7.97 -8.65
CA HIS A 106 -10.13 7.10 -7.89
C HIS A 106 -8.65 7.26 -8.26
N ALA A 107 -8.35 7.84 -9.43
CA ALA A 107 -6.99 8.06 -9.88
C ALA A 107 -6.25 9.06 -8.96
N ILE A 108 -5.01 8.75 -8.62
CA ILE A 108 -4.15 9.64 -7.81
C ILE A 108 -3.55 10.76 -8.66
N TYR A 109 -3.43 10.54 -9.97
CA TYR A 109 -3.11 11.55 -10.96
C TYR A 109 -4.10 11.43 -12.12
N LYS A 110 -4.48 12.58 -12.68
CA LYS A 110 -5.42 12.72 -13.78
C LYS A 110 -4.73 13.42 -14.96
N LYS A 111 -5.31 13.34 -16.16
CA LYS A 111 -4.81 14.01 -17.38
C LYS A 111 -5.96 14.58 -18.20
N LEU A 112 -5.64 15.51 -19.09
CA LEU A 112 -6.61 16.08 -20.04
C LEU A 112 -6.99 15.05 -21.09
N GLN A 113 -8.20 15.19 -21.62
CA GLN A 113 -8.58 14.48 -22.83
C GLN A 113 -8.01 15.24 -24.05
N ASP A 114 -7.12 14.61 -24.80
CA ASP A 114 -6.55 15.13 -26.05
C ASP A 114 -7.57 15.18 -27.20
#